data_AF-O61922-F1
#
_entry.id   AF-O61922-F1
#
_cell.length_a   1.000
_cell.length_b   1.000
_cell.length_c   1.000
_cell.angle_alpha   90.00
_cell.angle_beta   90.00
_cell.angle_gamma   90.00
#
_symmetry.space_group_name_H-M   'P 1'
#
loop_
_entity.id
_entity.type
_entity.pdbx_description
1 polymer ?
#
loop_
_entity_poly.entity_id
_entity_poly.type
_entity_poly.pdbx_seq_one_letter_code
_entity_poly.pdbx_strand_id
1 'polypeptide(L)'
;MLNFQPFILKSTYLAGYHRGNNIFEMASLLGISRVLNRTATFFVGNKDYLKMLNRVNETLPGLVDQFLIINGTVPPCARNTTFGTRCCVYEDPRVLANIDDQYLHITGIFLQSWKYFSNMKDELTGYLKKSGAKFGFLPKSDKNTHVNCVHVRKGDFQAVGFATADLKFVRSAIRFIEKKEKPKNLKQVAVLFGDNLEFLKSVINDYIFSNQTPHKKTNSTHFISQNMPADDLIYSKNHCDSVLISSPHSTFGWWIGYFSKGNKVYYMDIRETNDRVYRHGQLLPYDYFLPHWTPLKYASDNATVIESRK
;
A
#
# COMPACT_ATOMS: atom_id res chain seq x y z
N MET A 1 -37.20 2.60 -24.35
CA MET A 1 -35.80 2.21 -24.00
C MET A 1 -35.33 3.15 -22.90
N LEU A 2 -35.39 2.73 -21.64
CA LEU A 2 -34.70 3.43 -20.56
C LEU A 2 -33.21 3.12 -20.72
N ASN A 3 -32.52 3.93 -21.53
CA ASN A 3 -31.07 4.07 -21.41
C ASN A 3 -30.82 4.68 -20.02
N PHE A 4 -30.77 3.85 -18.99
CA PHE A 4 -30.13 4.21 -17.73
C PHE A 4 -28.67 4.47 -18.07
N GLN A 5 -28.35 5.69 -18.47
CA GLN A 5 -26.97 6.12 -18.47
C GLN A 5 -26.51 6.04 -17.01
N PRO A 6 -25.47 5.27 -16.72
CA PRO A 6 -25.04 5.10 -15.33
C PRO A 6 -24.71 6.47 -14.74
N PHE A 7 -25.12 6.71 -13.50
CA PHE A 7 -24.63 7.86 -12.74
C PHE A 7 -23.12 7.72 -12.61
N ILE A 8 -22.37 8.64 -13.22
CA ILE A 8 -20.91 8.57 -13.33
C ILE A 8 -20.28 9.26 -12.13
N LEU A 9 -19.25 8.61 -11.57
CA LEU A 9 -18.38 9.17 -10.55
C LEU A 9 -16.93 9.17 -11.02
N LYS A 10 -16.28 10.33 -10.96
CA LYS A 10 -14.86 10.52 -11.27
C LYS A 10 -14.18 11.34 -10.17
N SER A 11 -12.91 11.06 -9.88
CA SER A 11 -12.06 11.85 -8.98
C SER A 11 -11.01 12.67 -9.73
N THR A 12 -10.48 13.71 -9.10
CA THR A 12 -9.19 14.30 -9.50
C THR A 12 -8.08 13.33 -9.12
N TYR A 13 -7.43 12.70 -10.11
CA TYR A 13 -6.33 11.78 -9.82
C TYR A 13 -4.99 12.50 -9.77
N LEU A 14 -4.14 12.10 -8.82
CA LEU A 14 -2.76 12.54 -8.77
C LEU A 14 -1.87 11.61 -9.59
N ALA A 15 -2.11 11.64 -10.91
CA ALA A 15 -1.50 10.73 -11.88
C ALA A 15 0.03 10.81 -11.94
N GLY A 16 0.66 11.89 -11.48
CA GLY A 16 2.13 11.99 -11.40
C GLY A 16 2.77 11.15 -10.28
N TYR A 17 1.99 10.72 -9.28
CA TYR A 17 2.53 10.11 -8.07
C TYR A 17 2.78 8.59 -8.21
N HIS A 18 3.44 8.02 -7.20
CA HIS A 18 3.86 6.62 -7.20
C HIS A 18 2.68 5.62 -7.13
N ARG A 19 2.95 4.40 -7.59
CA ARG A 19 1.99 3.29 -7.78
C ARG A 19 1.05 3.06 -6.57
N GLY A 20 1.58 3.12 -5.34
CA GLY A 20 0.77 2.92 -4.13
C GLY A 20 -0.35 3.94 -3.96
N ASN A 21 -0.10 5.21 -4.30
CA ASN A 21 -1.12 6.27 -4.25
C ASN A 21 -2.19 6.03 -5.32
N ASN A 22 -1.79 5.64 -6.53
CA ASN A 22 -2.71 5.39 -7.63
C ASN A 22 -3.66 4.22 -7.33
N ILE A 23 -3.15 3.13 -6.75
CA ILE A 23 -3.99 1.99 -6.33
C ILE A 23 -4.97 2.45 -5.24
N PHE A 24 -4.52 3.27 -4.29
CA PHE A 24 -5.38 3.82 -3.23
C PHE A 24 -6.53 4.66 -3.79
N GLU A 25 -6.23 5.60 -4.69
CA GLU A 25 -7.25 6.46 -5.29
C GLU A 25 -8.29 5.66 -6.07
N MET A 26 -7.87 4.68 -6.87
CA MET A 26 -8.80 3.83 -7.63
C MET A 26 -9.60 2.90 -6.72
N ALA A 27 -8.98 2.24 -5.74
CA ALA A 27 -9.70 1.38 -4.80
C ALA A 27 -10.75 2.17 -4.00
N SER A 28 -10.37 3.35 -3.50
CA SER A 28 -11.29 4.24 -2.79
C SER A 28 -12.41 4.73 -3.69
N LEU A 29 -12.13 5.16 -4.92
CA LEU A 29 -13.19 5.63 -5.81
C LEU A 29 -14.19 4.53 -6.16
N LEU A 30 -13.71 3.30 -6.37
CA LEU A 30 -14.58 2.14 -6.58
C LEU A 30 -15.47 1.89 -5.35
N GLY A 31 -14.92 1.96 -4.14
CA GLY A 31 -15.67 1.82 -2.90
C GLY A 31 -16.73 2.92 -2.72
N ILE A 32 -16.35 4.18 -2.95
CA ILE A 32 -17.26 5.34 -2.92
C ILE A 32 -18.39 5.16 -3.95
N SER A 33 -18.06 4.74 -5.18
CA SER A 33 -19.05 4.59 -6.24
C SER A 33 -20.09 3.52 -5.89
N ARG A 34 -19.66 2.41 -5.26
CA ARG A 34 -20.57 1.36 -4.79
C ARG A 34 -21.52 1.86 -3.70
N VAL A 35 -21.02 2.63 -2.72
CA VAL A 35 -21.89 3.24 -1.68
C VAL A 35 -22.93 4.17 -2.29
N LEU A 36 -22.57 4.90 -3.34
CA LEU A 36 -23.44 5.85 -4.03
C LEU A 36 -24.30 5.24 -5.14
N ASN A 37 -24.17 3.94 -5.41
CA ASN A 37 -24.77 3.28 -6.58
C ASN A 37 -24.44 3.99 -7.91
N ARG A 38 -23.18 4.40 -8.07
CA ARG A 38 -22.61 5.08 -9.24
C ARG A 38 -21.55 4.22 -9.91
N THR A 39 -21.35 4.43 -11.21
CA THR A 39 -20.28 3.82 -11.99
C THR A 39 -18.99 4.61 -11.84
N ALA A 40 -17.96 3.97 -11.28
CA ALA A 40 -16.62 4.53 -11.23
C ALA A 40 -16.06 4.68 -12.65
N THR A 41 -15.63 5.89 -13.00
CA THR A 41 -15.18 6.23 -14.36
C THR A 41 -13.81 6.87 -14.32
N PHE A 42 -12.97 6.51 -15.29
CA PHE A 42 -11.62 7.04 -15.46
C PHE A 42 -11.50 7.73 -16.82
N PHE A 43 -11.28 9.04 -16.79
CA PHE A 43 -11.07 9.83 -18.00
C PHE A 43 -9.58 9.91 -18.33
N VAL A 44 -9.19 9.39 -19.48
CA VAL A 44 -7.82 9.44 -20.00
C VAL A 44 -7.63 10.75 -20.76
N GLY A 45 -7.60 11.86 -20.02
CA GLY A 45 -7.53 13.20 -20.61
C GLY A 45 -6.14 13.60 -21.10
N ASN A 46 -5.08 12.92 -20.64
CA ASN A 46 -3.70 13.16 -21.07
C ASN A 46 -2.78 11.94 -20.85
N LYS A 47 -1.51 12.08 -21.23
CA LYS A 47 -0.49 11.02 -21.12
C LYS A 47 -0.21 10.57 -19.68
N ASP A 48 -0.36 11.43 -18.68
CA ASP A 48 -0.07 11.06 -17.29
C ASP A 48 -1.19 10.21 -16.70
N TYR A 49 -2.46 10.52 -17.01
CA TYR A 49 -3.59 9.64 -16.67
C TYR A 49 -3.44 8.26 -17.34
N LEU A 50 -2.98 8.21 -18.60
CA LEU A 50 -2.68 6.94 -19.27
C LEU A 50 -1.57 6.16 -18.56
N LYS A 51 -0.48 6.83 -18.16
CA LYS A 51 0.60 6.19 -17.37
C LYS A 51 0.09 5.66 -16.03
N MET A 52 -0.75 6.42 -15.32
CA MET A 52 -1.37 5.96 -14.08
C MET A 52 -2.18 4.69 -14.32
N LEU A 53 -3.05 4.70 -15.33
CA LEU A 53 -3.87 3.54 -15.68
C LEU A 53 -3.00 2.32 -15.99
N ASN A 54 -1.95 2.48 -16.79
CA ASN A 54 -1.01 1.40 -17.12
C ASN A 54 -0.28 0.87 -15.87
N ARG A 55 0.21 1.75 -14.98
CA ARG A 55 0.89 1.31 -13.74
C ARG A 55 -0.02 0.51 -12.82
N VAL A 56 -1.30 0.87 -12.72
CA VAL A 56 -2.28 0.10 -11.95
C VAL A 56 -2.60 -1.20 -12.67
N ASN A 57 -2.84 -1.17 -13.99
CA ASN A 57 -3.16 -2.35 -14.81
C ASN A 57 -2.04 -3.41 -14.77
N GLU A 58 -0.77 -3.01 -14.75
CA GLU A 58 0.38 -3.90 -14.61
C GLU A 58 0.36 -4.72 -13.30
N THR A 59 -0.33 -4.20 -12.26
CA THR A 59 -0.30 -4.74 -10.90
C THR A 59 -1.65 -5.36 -10.51
N LEU A 60 -2.74 -4.60 -10.65
CA LEU A 60 -4.12 -4.96 -10.37
C LEU A 60 -5.01 -4.76 -11.62
N PRO A 61 -4.85 -5.58 -12.66
CA PRO A 61 -5.68 -5.48 -13.86
C PRO A 61 -7.18 -5.59 -13.53
N GLY A 62 -7.55 -6.47 -12.60
CA GLY A 62 -8.95 -6.64 -12.22
C GLY A 62 -9.57 -5.39 -11.57
N LEU A 63 -8.76 -4.50 -10.98
CA LEU A 63 -9.25 -3.23 -10.44
C LEU A 63 -9.56 -2.27 -11.58
N VAL A 64 -8.73 -2.23 -12.62
CA VAL A 64 -8.97 -1.42 -13.81
C VAL A 64 -10.23 -1.87 -14.53
N ASP A 65 -10.48 -3.18 -14.59
CA ASP A 65 -11.69 -3.76 -15.20
C ASP A 65 -13.01 -3.31 -14.54
N GLN A 66 -12.96 -2.77 -13.31
CA GLN A 66 -14.13 -2.24 -12.61
C GLN A 66 -14.51 -0.81 -13.04
N PHE A 67 -13.70 -0.16 -13.88
CA PHE A 67 -13.90 1.23 -14.27
C PHE A 67 -14.41 1.34 -15.70
N LEU A 68 -15.35 2.26 -15.91
CA LEU A 68 -15.64 2.76 -17.25
C LEU A 68 -14.49 3.67 -17.68
N ILE A 69 -13.69 3.22 -18.65
CA ILE A 69 -12.57 4.00 -19.18
C ILE A 69 -13.04 4.83 -20.38
N ILE A 70 -12.84 6.14 -20.34
CA ILE A 70 -13.23 7.08 -21.40
C ILE A 70 -12.00 7.83 -21.88
N ASN A 71 -11.69 7.75 -23.18
CA ASN A 71 -10.66 8.58 -23.80
C ASN A 71 -11.22 9.99 -24.03
N GLY A 72 -10.67 10.98 -23.32
CA GLY A 72 -11.13 12.36 -23.40
C GLY A 72 -11.15 13.05 -22.04
N THR A 73 -11.69 14.27 -22.02
CA THR A 73 -11.84 15.07 -20.81
C THR A 73 -13.21 14.86 -20.18
N VAL A 74 -13.32 15.22 -18.90
CA VAL A 74 -14.61 15.27 -18.21
C VAL A 74 -15.57 16.20 -18.98
N PRO A 75 -16.85 15.81 -19.16
CA PRO A 75 -17.83 16.68 -19.80
C PRO A 75 -17.95 18.02 -19.07
N PRO A 76 -18.09 19.15 -19.78
CA PRO A 76 -18.27 20.46 -19.16
C PRO A 76 -19.50 20.57 -18.25
N CYS A 77 -20.52 19.73 -18.48
CA CYS A 77 -21.72 19.66 -17.66
C CYS A 77 -21.55 18.89 -16.34
N ALA A 78 -20.39 18.30 -16.08
CA ALA A 78 -20.16 17.56 -14.85
C ALA A 78 -20.17 18.49 -13.64
N ARG A 79 -20.92 18.11 -12.60
CA ARG A 79 -20.94 18.84 -11.34
C ARG A 79 -19.64 18.58 -10.58
N ASN A 80 -18.88 19.64 -10.37
CA ASN A 80 -17.76 19.63 -9.43
C ASN A 80 -18.30 19.67 -7.99
N THR A 81 -17.88 18.71 -7.17
CA THR A 81 -18.25 18.65 -5.75
C THR A 81 -17.01 18.44 -4.89
N THR A 82 -16.87 19.28 -3.87
CA THR A 82 -15.80 19.15 -2.89
C THR A 82 -16.07 17.96 -1.98
N PHE A 83 -15.10 17.07 -1.88
CA PHE A 83 -15.14 15.85 -1.07
C PHE A 83 -13.70 15.39 -0.84
N GLY A 84 -13.35 14.87 0.35
CA GLY A 84 -12.03 14.33 0.64
C GLY A 84 -10.90 15.37 0.54
N THR A 85 -11.10 16.54 1.15
CA THR A 85 -10.18 17.69 1.05
C THR A 85 -8.87 17.52 1.81
N ARG A 86 -8.89 16.70 2.87
CA ARG A 86 -7.69 16.34 3.63
C ARG A 86 -7.19 15.00 3.12
N CYS A 87 -5.86 14.85 3.00
CA CYS A 87 -5.35 13.51 2.78
C CYS A 87 -5.82 12.61 3.92
N CYS A 88 -6.00 11.33 3.61
CA CYS A 88 -5.83 10.30 4.61
C CYS A 88 -6.79 10.43 5.83
N VAL A 89 -7.94 11.08 5.64
CA VAL A 89 -9.04 11.25 6.59
C VAL A 89 -10.30 10.82 5.86
N TYR A 90 -11.10 10.01 6.52
CA TYR A 90 -12.34 9.49 5.96
C TYR A 90 -13.43 10.55 5.98
N GLU A 91 -14.09 10.72 4.85
CA GLU A 91 -15.34 11.46 4.71
C GLU A 91 -16.41 10.48 4.24
N ASP A 92 -17.57 10.46 4.88
CA ASP A 92 -18.62 9.50 4.55
C ASP A 92 -19.20 9.77 3.16
N PRO A 93 -19.09 8.85 2.18
CA PRO A 93 -19.61 9.05 0.83
C PRO A 93 -21.09 9.44 0.79
N ARG A 94 -21.89 9.03 1.79
CA ARG A 94 -23.34 9.25 1.84
C ARG A 94 -23.72 10.74 1.88
N VAL A 95 -22.79 11.64 2.21
CA VAL A 95 -23.02 13.09 2.07
C VAL A 95 -23.30 13.52 0.63
N LEU A 96 -22.91 12.70 -0.35
CA LEU A 96 -23.12 12.94 -1.78
C LEU A 96 -24.38 12.25 -2.33
N ALA A 97 -25.12 11.49 -1.51
CA ALA A 97 -26.21 10.62 -1.99
C ALA A 97 -27.38 11.38 -2.62
N ASN A 98 -27.62 12.62 -2.19
CA ASN A 98 -28.72 13.47 -2.69
C ASN A 98 -28.35 14.27 -3.94
N ILE A 99 -27.14 14.09 -4.47
CA ILE A 99 -26.74 14.72 -5.73
C ILE A 99 -27.23 13.80 -6.86
N ASP A 100 -28.14 14.29 -7.69
CA ASP A 100 -28.75 13.58 -8.81
C ASP A 100 -28.18 14.00 -10.16
N ASP A 101 -27.08 14.76 -10.18
CA ASP A 101 -26.34 15.03 -11.41
C ASP A 101 -25.81 13.72 -12.00
N GLN A 102 -26.06 13.54 -13.30
CA GLN A 102 -25.61 12.37 -14.04
C GLN A 102 -24.08 12.20 -13.96
N TYR A 103 -23.32 13.29 -14.08
CA TYR A 103 -21.87 13.30 -14.00
C TYR A 103 -21.42 14.03 -12.74
N LEU A 104 -20.92 13.27 -11.76
CA LEU A 104 -20.38 13.82 -10.53
C LEU A 104 -18.85 13.73 -10.54
N HIS A 105 -18.18 14.88 -10.47
CA HIS A 105 -16.73 14.97 -10.31
C HIS A 105 -16.41 15.39 -8.86
N ILE A 106 -15.89 14.45 -8.08
CA ILE A 106 -15.35 14.75 -6.74
C ILE A 106 -13.93 15.32 -6.85
N THR A 107 -13.67 16.43 -6.18
CA THR A 107 -12.38 17.13 -6.31
C THR A 107 -11.29 16.60 -5.38
N GLY A 108 -11.62 15.65 -4.50
CA GLY A 108 -10.70 15.03 -3.56
C GLY A 108 -9.49 14.40 -4.23
N ILE A 109 -8.38 14.41 -3.51
CA ILE A 109 -7.11 13.83 -3.94
C ILE A 109 -6.67 12.75 -2.95
N PHE A 110 -5.90 11.77 -3.42
CA PHE A 110 -5.41 10.61 -2.67
C PHE A 110 -6.47 9.65 -2.12
N LEU A 111 -7.52 10.14 -1.43
CA LEU A 111 -8.59 9.34 -0.82
C LEU A 111 -8.03 8.18 0.03
N GLN A 112 -6.96 8.45 0.79
CA GLN A 112 -6.16 7.43 1.48
C GLN A 112 -6.78 6.93 2.79
N SER A 113 -8.01 6.41 2.74
CA SER A 113 -8.63 5.70 3.86
C SER A 113 -9.13 4.31 3.46
N TRP A 114 -8.78 3.31 4.26
CA TRP A 114 -9.27 1.93 4.06
C TRP A 114 -10.78 1.82 4.20
N LYS A 115 -11.41 2.77 4.91
CA LYS A 115 -12.86 2.79 5.16
C LYS A 115 -13.68 2.93 3.88
N TYR A 116 -13.10 3.48 2.81
CA TYR A 116 -13.77 3.54 1.51
C TYR A 116 -13.98 2.15 0.89
N PHE A 117 -13.11 1.18 1.19
CA PHE A 117 -13.12 -0.16 0.61
C PHE A 117 -13.01 -1.26 1.69
N SER A 118 -13.59 -1.01 2.87
CA SER A 118 -13.47 -1.86 4.07
C SER A 118 -13.87 -3.32 3.83
N ASN A 119 -14.83 -3.56 2.94
CA ASN A 119 -15.37 -4.88 2.64
C ASN A 119 -14.78 -5.51 1.36
N MET A 120 -13.74 -4.91 0.76
CA MET A 120 -13.25 -5.29 -0.56
C MET A 120 -11.90 -6.03 -0.52
N LYS A 121 -11.47 -6.53 0.64
CA LYS A 121 -10.15 -7.15 0.78
C LYS A 121 -9.94 -8.32 -0.17
N ASP A 122 -10.88 -9.26 -0.20
CA ASP A 122 -10.76 -10.46 -1.03
C ASP A 122 -10.85 -10.10 -2.52
N GLU A 123 -11.72 -9.16 -2.88
CA GLU A 123 -11.83 -8.64 -4.26
C GLU A 123 -10.54 -7.98 -4.72
N LEU A 124 -10.01 -7.00 -3.96
CA LEU A 124 -8.79 -6.28 -4.31
C LEU A 124 -7.58 -7.23 -4.36
N THR A 125 -7.53 -8.22 -3.47
CA THR A 125 -6.52 -9.28 -3.51
C THR A 125 -6.69 -10.18 -4.74
N GLY A 126 -7.92 -10.45 -5.16
CA GLY A 126 -8.28 -11.18 -6.37
C GLY A 126 -7.93 -10.43 -7.66
N TYR A 127 -7.95 -9.09 -7.62
CA TYR A 127 -7.60 -8.24 -8.76
C TYR A 127 -6.11 -8.15 -9.06
N LEU A 128 -5.24 -8.55 -8.12
CA LEU A 128 -3.81 -8.67 -8.38
C LEU A 128 -3.54 -9.60 -9.57
N LYS A 129 -2.62 -9.18 -10.44
CA LYS A 129 -2.19 -9.95 -11.60
C LYS A 129 -1.82 -11.37 -11.20
N LYS A 130 -2.31 -12.36 -11.95
CA LYS A 130 -2.00 -13.77 -11.73
C LYS A 130 -0.48 -13.99 -11.88
N SER A 131 0.10 -14.75 -10.95
CA SER A 131 1.55 -14.90 -10.82
C SER A 131 2.14 -15.72 -11.98
N GLY A 132 2.65 -15.03 -13.00
CA GLY A 132 3.71 -15.54 -13.87
C GLY A 132 5.12 -15.09 -13.44
N ALA A 133 5.19 -14.31 -12.35
CA ALA A 133 6.42 -13.65 -11.90
C ALA A 133 7.42 -14.67 -11.35
N LYS A 134 8.67 -14.58 -11.81
CA LYS A 134 9.80 -15.29 -11.22
C LYS A 134 10.36 -14.40 -10.12
N PHE A 135 10.10 -14.74 -8.86
CA PHE A 135 10.64 -14.02 -7.69
C PHE A 135 12.14 -14.28 -7.44
N GLY A 136 12.84 -14.89 -8.39
CA GLY A 136 14.24 -15.29 -8.27
C GLY A 136 14.49 -16.19 -7.07
N PHE A 137 15.46 -15.81 -6.24
CA PHE A 137 15.90 -16.55 -5.06
C PHE A 137 15.20 -16.14 -3.75
N LEU A 138 14.13 -15.34 -3.83
CA LEU A 138 13.35 -15.06 -2.63
C LEU A 138 12.75 -16.36 -2.07
N PRO A 139 12.78 -16.55 -0.74
CA PRO A 139 12.24 -17.75 -0.11
C PRO A 139 10.74 -17.82 -0.34
N LYS A 140 10.16 -19.03 -0.28
CA LYS A 140 8.71 -19.19 -0.30
C LYS A 140 8.24 -19.53 1.09
N SER A 141 7.14 -18.92 1.51
CA SER A 141 6.45 -19.39 2.70
C SER A 141 5.81 -20.74 2.43
N ASP A 142 6.06 -21.69 3.32
CA ASP A 142 5.59 -23.06 3.24
C ASP A 142 5.50 -23.70 4.64
N LYS A 143 5.33 -25.02 4.70
CA LYS A 143 5.21 -25.77 5.96
C LYS A 143 6.47 -25.78 6.83
N ASN A 144 7.60 -25.28 6.34
CA ASN A 144 8.89 -25.26 7.02
C ASN A 144 9.46 -23.84 7.15
N THR A 145 8.93 -22.87 6.42
CA THR A 145 9.49 -21.52 6.31
C THR A 145 8.42 -20.46 6.57
N HIS A 146 8.69 -19.58 7.52
CA HIS A 146 7.90 -18.38 7.78
C HIS A 146 8.65 -17.16 7.25
N VAL A 147 8.00 -16.37 6.41
CA VAL A 147 8.61 -15.21 5.74
C VAL A 147 8.11 -13.91 6.39
N ASN A 148 9.04 -13.20 7.04
CA ASN A 148 8.85 -11.86 7.57
C ASN A 148 9.27 -10.84 6.50
N CYS A 149 8.32 -10.10 5.95
CA CYS A 149 8.60 -9.09 4.93
C CYS A 149 8.82 -7.72 5.55
N VAL A 150 9.77 -6.95 5.05
CA VAL A 150 10.16 -5.65 5.62
C VAL A 150 10.21 -4.62 4.51
N HIS A 151 9.31 -3.66 4.54
CA HIS A 151 9.30 -2.54 3.60
C HIS A 151 9.94 -1.30 4.22
N VAL A 152 10.98 -0.80 3.54
CA VAL A 152 11.70 0.43 3.89
C VAL A 152 11.64 1.41 2.71
N ARG A 153 11.11 2.61 2.94
CA ARG A 153 11.13 3.71 1.96
C ARG A 153 11.98 4.85 2.51
N LYS A 154 13.05 5.24 1.81
CA LYS A 154 13.89 6.37 2.26
C LYS A 154 14.01 7.50 1.25
N GLY A 155 14.24 7.20 -0.03
CA GLY A 155 14.76 8.14 -1.03
C GLY A 155 14.08 9.50 -1.02
N ASP A 156 12.92 9.61 -1.66
CA ASP A 156 12.14 10.85 -1.73
C ASP A 156 11.56 11.28 -0.36
N PHE A 157 11.29 10.32 0.52
CA PHE A 157 10.68 10.55 1.83
C PHE A 157 11.50 11.49 2.71
N GLN A 158 12.83 11.33 2.71
CA GLN A 158 13.72 12.21 3.47
C GLN A 158 13.66 13.65 2.98
N ALA A 159 13.53 13.87 1.67
CA ALA A 159 13.49 15.21 1.08
C ALA A 159 12.18 15.95 1.37
N VAL A 160 11.05 15.24 1.51
CA VAL A 160 9.73 15.84 1.71
C VAL A 160 9.27 15.86 3.18
N GLY A 161 10.10 15.39 4.10
CA GLY A 161 9.81 15.39 5.54
C GLY A 161 8.85 14.28 5.98
N PHE A 162 8.77 13.17 5.23
CA PHE A 162 8.03 11.99 5.65
C PHE A 162 8.89 11.15 6.60
N ALA A 163 8.23 10.48 7.55
CA ALA A 163 8.94 9.63 8.50
C ALA A 163 9.57 8.42 7.81
N THR A 164 10.84 8.18 8.08
CA THR A 164 11.57 6.97 7.68
C THR A 164 12.28 6.41 8.90
N ALA A 165 12.12 5.11 9.15
CA ALA A 165 12.86 4.46 10.23
C ALA A 165 14.38 4.57 10.03
N ASP A 166 15.07 4.72 11.15
CA ASP A 166 16.53 4.58 11.20
C ASP A 166 16.93 3.09 11.22
N LEU A 167 18.22 2.84 11.04
CA LEU A 167 18.79 1.49 10.99
C LEU A 167 18.53 0.68 12.27
N LYS A 168 18.63 1.34 13.45
CA LYS A 168 18.45 0.71 14.76
C LYS A 168 16.99 0.30 14.95
N PHE A 169 16.04 1.12 14.49
CA PHE A 169 14.61 0.82 14.58
C PHE A 169 14.29 -0.41 13.72
N VAL A 170 14.71 -0.41 12.45
CA VAL A 170 14.41 -1.53 11.54
C VAL A 170 14.97 -2.84 12.10
N ARG A 171 16.23 -2.87 12.55
CA ARG A 171 16.84 -4.07 13.16
C ARG A 171 16.09 -4.54 14.40
N SER A 172 15.72 -3.62 15.28
CA SER A 172 15.04 -3.95 16.53
C SER A 172 13.60 -4.41 16.30
N ALA A 173 12.92 -3.83 15.30
CA ALA A 173 11.58 -4.24 14.89
C ALA A 173 11.58 -5.63 14.24
N ILE A 174 12.56 -5.96 13.40
CA ILE A 174 12.71 -7.32 12.85
C ILE A 174 12.82 -8.35 13.97
N ARG A 175 13.72 -8.12 14.94
CA ARG A 175 13.90 -9.01 16.11
C ARG A 175 12.62 -9.12 16.95
N PHE A 176 11.91 -8.00 17.13
CA PHE A 176 10.63 -8.00 17.83
C PHE A 176 9.62 -8.91 17.14
N ILE A 177 9.46 -8.78 15.83
CA ILE A 177 8.53 -9.59 15.02
C ILE A 177 8.93 -11.07 15.05
N GLU A 178 10.21 -11.39 14.88
CA GLU A 178 10.70 -12.77 14.94
C GLU A 178 10.39 -13.44 16.28
N LYS A 179 10.52 -12.69 17.38
CA LYS A 179 10.19 -13.16 18.73
C LYS A 179 8.68 -13.25 18.95
N LYS A 180 7.90 -12.32 18.40
CA LYS A 180 6.44 -12.24 18.56
C LYS A 180 5.72 -13.33 17.78
N GLU A 181 6.10 -13.53 16.52
CA GLU A 181 5.49 -14.53 15.64
C GLU A 181 5.89 -15.95 16.06
N LYS A 182 7.16 -16.15 16.43
CA LYS A 182 7.79 -17.41 16.87
C LYS A 182 7.03 -18.67 16.44
N PRO A 183 6.88 -18.91 15.14
CA PRO A 183 6.14 -20.05 14.64
C PRO A 183 6.83 -21.35 15.07
N LYS A 184 6.04 -22.29 15.59
CA LYS A 184 6.59 -23.58 16.06
C LYS A 184 7.20 -24.34 14.88
N ASN A 185 8.45 -24.75 15.03
CA ASN A 185 9.18 -25.59 14.08
C ASN A 185 9.36 -25.01 12.67
N LEU A 186 9.19 -23.69 12.47
CA LEU A 186 9.46 -23.05 11.18
C LEU A 186 10.78 -22.28 11.23
N LYS A 187 11.57 -22.39 10.16
CA LYS A 187 12.69 -21.48 9.90
C LYS A 187 12.10 -20.09 9.60
N GLN A 188 12.51 -19.08 10.34
CA GLN A 188 12.16 -17.70 10.03
C GLN A 188 13.19 -17.11 9.06
N VAL A 189 12.68 -16.39 8.06
CA VAL A 189 13.49 -15.64 7.10
C VAL A 189 12.92 -14.23 6.94
N ALA A 190 13.78 -13.26 6.66
CA ALA A 190 13.39 -11.89 6.38
C ALA A 190 13.61 -11.54 4.91
N VAL A 191 12.64 -10.87 4.29
CA VAL A 191 12.75 -10.35 2.92
C VAL A 191 12.55 -8.85 2.94
N LEU A 192 13.56 -8.11 2.49
CA LEU A 192 13.59 -6.66 2.52
C LEU A 192 13.23 -6.08 1.16
N PHE A 193 12.35 -5.10 1.17
CA PHE A 193 11.89 -4.32 0.02
C PHE A 193 12.21 -2.85 0.28
N GLY A 194 12.67 -2.14 -0.75
CA GLY A 194 12.94 -0.72 -0.62
C GLY A 194 13.67 -0.09 -1.79
N ASP A 195 13.78 1.23 -1.75
CA ASP A 195 14.35 2.05 -2.82
C ASP A 195 15.83 2.40 -2.60
N ASN A 196 16.35 2.25 -1.38
CA ASN A 196 17.73 2.55 -1.05
C ASN A 196 18.49 1.26 -0.72
N LEU A 197 19.11 0.65 -1.75
CA LEU A 197 19.83 -0.62 -1.61
C LEU A 197 20.96 -0.55 -0.58
N GLU A 198 21.73 0.55 -0.53
CA GLU A 198 22.82 0.70 0.46
C GLU A 198 22.28 0.67 1.89
N PHE A 199 21.15 1.33 2.14
CA PHE A 199 20.50 1.22 3.43
C PHE A 199 20.04 -0.21 3.72
N LEU A 200 19.38 -0.89 2.78
CA LEU A 200 18.92 -2.27 2.98
C LEU A 200 20.07 -3.23 3.30
N LYS A 201 21.21 -3.10 2.59
CA LYS A 201 22.44 -3.86 2.88
C LYS A 201 22.98 -3.59 4.29
N SER A 202 22.83 -2.36 4.78
CA SER A 202 23.23 -2.02 6.15
C SER A 202 22.30 -2.61 7.21
N VAL A 203 21.04 -2.95 6.89
CA VAL A 203 20.08 -3.50 7.87
C VAL A 203 20.55 -4.85 8.39
N ILE A 204 21.03 -5.75 7.54
CA ILE A 204 21.45 -7.10 7.94
C ILE A 204 22.71 -7.52 7.19
N ASN A 205 23.63 -8.19 7.90
CA ASN A 205 24.77 -8.88 7.31
C ASN A 205 24.35 -10.20 6.66
N ASP A 206 25.15 -10.73 5.72
CA ASP A 206 24.92 -12.03 5.07
C ASP A 206 23.57 -12.15 4.35
N TYR A 207 23.25 -11.21 3.45
CA TYR A 207 22.02 -11.23 2.64
C TYR A 207 22.20 -11.91 1.27
N ILE A 208 21.09 -12.31 0.65
CA ILE A 208 21.01 -12.77 -0.75
C ILE A 208 20.11 -11.82 -1.56
N PHE A 209 20.57 -11.37 -2.73
CA PHE A 209 19.71 -10.63 -3.66
C PHE A 209 18.79 -11.56 -4.44
N SER A 210 17.55 -11.12 -4.72
CA SER A 210 16.57 -11.94 -5.47
C SER A 210 17.07 -12.35 -6.86
N ASN A 211 17.88 -11.52 -7.53
CA ASN A 211 18.41 -11.77 -8.87
C ASN A 211 19.76 -12.49 -8.89
N GLN A 212 20.39 -12.77 -7.73
CA GLN A 212 21.70 -13.39 -7.67
C GLN A 212 21.60 -14.85 -7.26
N THR A 213 22.20 -15.73 -8.08
CA THR A 213 22.42 -17.11 -7.70
C THR A 213 23.33 -17.14 -6.48
N PRO A 214 22.93 -17.79 -5.36
CA PRO A 214 23.79 -17.89 -4.19
C PRO A 214 25.11 -18.55 -4.60
N HIS A 215 26.21 -17.80 -4.61
CA HIS A 215 27.53 -18.31 -5.00
C HIS A 215 28.04 -19.42 -4.07
N LYS A 216 27.39 -19.60 -2.90
CA LYS A 216 27.53 -20.75 -2.00
C LYS A 216 26.15 -21.14 -1.50
N LYS A 217 25.98 -22.38 -1.01
CA LYS A 217 24.86 -22.77 -0.14
C LYS A 217 24.93 -21.90 1.13
N THR A 218 24.48 -20.66 1.06
CA THR A 218 24.44 -19.79 2.23
C THR A 218 23.22 -20.20 3.03
N ASN A 219 23.42 -20.47 4.33
CA ASN A 219 22.31 -20.69 5.26
C ASN A 219 21.62 -19.36 5.63
N SER A 220 21.75 -18.33 4.78
CA SER A 220 21.20 -17.02 5.04
C SER A 220 19.71 -17.09 5.30
N THR A 221 19.29 -16.28 6.26
CA THR A 221 17.88 -16.05 6.60
C THR A 221 17.42 -14.69 6.12
N HIS A 222 18.23 -13.95 5.35
CA HIS A 222 17.94 -12.56 4.99
C HIS A 222 18.11 -12.34 3.49
N PHE A 223 17.10 -11.74 2.88
CA PHE A 223 17.03 -11.55 1.44
C PHE A 223 16.67 -10.10 1.12
N ILE A 224 17.16 -9.59 0.00
CA ILE A 224 16.80 -8.26 -0.51
C ILE A 224 16.16 -8.44 -1.89
N SER A 225 14.92 -7.96 -2.03
CA SER A 225 14.26 -7.93 -3.33
C SER A 225 14.89 -6.88 -4.23
N GLN A 226 15.19 -7.29 -5.47
CA GLN A 226 15.46 -6.40 -6.60
C GLN A 226 14.45 -6.64 -7.72
N ASN A 227 13.28 -7.20 -7.39
CA ASN A 227 12.21 -7.44 -8.35
C ASN A 227 11.52 -6.12 -8.72
N MET A 228 10.65 -6.18 -9.73
CA MET A 228 9.80 -5.04 -10.05
C MET A 228 8.79 -4.82 -8.91
N PRO A 229 8.40 -3.58 -8.58
CA PRO A 229 7.51 -3.37 -7.44
C PRO A 229 6.11 -3.97 -7.64
N ALA A 230 5.69 -4.28 -8.88
CA ALA A 230 4.46 -5.03 -9.11
C ALA A 230 4.59 -6.49 -8.65
N ASP A 231 5.75 -7.10 -8.91
CA ASP A 231 6.05 -8.47 -8.49
C ASP A 231 6.20 -8.59 -6.97
N ASP A 232 6.71 -7.54 -6.29
CA ASP A 232 6.80 -7.52 -4.84
C ASP A 232 5.42 -7.56 -4.15
N LEU A 233 4.40 -6.92 -4.73
CA LEU A 233 3.03 -7.00 -4.22
C LEU A 233 2.43 -8.41 -4.40
N ILE A 234 2.72 -9.06 -5.54
CA ILE A 234 2.31 -10.45 -5.80
C ILE A 234 3.05 -11.41 -4.86
N TYR A 235 4.36 -11.19 -4.65
CA TYR A 235 5.15 -11.93 -3.69
C TYR A 235 4.55 -11.79 -2.29
N SER A 236 4.16 -10.57 -1.90
CA SER A 236 3.53 -10.34 -0.60
C SER A 236 2.27 -11.16 -0.38
N LYS A 237 1.38 -11.14 -1.37
CA LYS A 237 0.17 -11.98 -1.39
C LYS A 237 0.45 -13.45 -1.20
N ASN A 238 1.50 -13.96 -1.85
CA ASN A 238 1.74 -15.41 -1.89
C ASN A 238 2.62 -15.89 -0.75
N HIS A 239 3.46 -15.03 -0.17
CA HIS A 239 4.57 -15.48 0.67
C HIS A 239 4.78 -14.69 1.96
N CYS A 240 4.36 -13.43 2.11
CA CYS A 240 4.62 -12.70 3.35
C CYS A 240 3.67 -13.13 4.49
N ASP A 241 4.17 -13.88 5.46
CA ASP A 241 3.41 -14.31 6.64
C ASP A 241 3.26 -13.19 7.68
N SER A 242 4.27 -12.32 7.77
CA SER A 242 4.19 -11.07 8.50
C SER A 242 4.82 -9.94 7.69
N VAL A 243 4.44 -8.69 7.97
CA VAL A 243 4.97 -7.50 7.31
C VAL A 243 5.36 -6.44 8.33
N LEU A 244 6.53 -5.83 8.16
CA LEU A 244 6.94 -4.58 8.79
C LEU A 244 6.87 -3.44 7.77
N ILE A 245 6.12 -2.39 8.08
CA ILE A 245 6.13 -1.10 7.36
C ILE A 245 6.97 -0.11 8.17
N SER A 246 8.24 0.06 7.82
CA SER A 246 9.15 0.93 8.58
C SER A 246 9.03 2.41 8.21
N SER A 247 8.38 2.72 7.09
CA SER A 247 8.08 4.09 6.67
C SER A 247 6.56 4.23 6.65
N PRO A 248 5.95 4.72 7.74
CA PRO A 248 4.54 4.46 8.01
C PRO A 248 3.58 5.14 7.04
N HIS A 249 4.01 6.22 6.42
CA HIS A 249 3.24 6.93 5.40
C HIS A 249 3.46 6.36 3.97
N SER A 250 4.22 5.28 3.82
CA SER A 250 4.44 4.65 2.51
C SER A 250 3.22 3.85 2.07
N THR A 251 2.46 4.38 1.10
CA THR A 251 1.32 3.67 0.50
C THR A 251 1.73 2.37 -0.20
N PHE A 252 2.93 2.29 -0.77
CA PHE A 252 3.42 1.03 -1.32
C PHE A 252 3.64 -0.02 -0.21
N GLY A 253 4.26 0.37 0.90
CA GLY A 253 4.38 -0.49 2.09
C GLY A 253 3.02 -0.89 2.67
N TRP A 254 2.07 0.05 2.66
CA TRP A 254 0.69 -0.21 3.04
C TRP A 254 0.06 -1.31 2.19
N TRP A 255 0.23 -1.26 0.86
CA TRP A 255 -0.26 -2.32 -0.05
C TRP A 255 0.48 -3.65 0.10
N ILE A 256 1.79 -3.65 0.40
CA ILE A 256 2.50 -4.88 0.79
C ILE A 256 1.81 -5.50 2.00
N GLY A 257 1.53 -4.72 3.05
CA GLY A 257 0.84 -5.19 4.25
C GLY A 257 -0.58 -5.68 3.96
N TYR A 258 -1.36 -4.91 3.21
CA TYR A 258 -2.76 -5.20 2.91
C TYR A 258 -2.94 -6.53 2.16
N PHE A 259 -2.10 -6.78 1.16
CA PHE A 259 -2.16 -8.00 0.37
C PHE A 259 -1.48 -9.19 1.03
N SER A 260 -0.67 -8.99 2.07
CA SER A 260 0.15 -10.05 2.66
C SER A 260 -0.62 -11.34 2.99
N LYS A 261 0.00 -12.47 2.66
CA LYS A 261 -0.52 -13.83 2.89
C LYS A 261 -1.04 -14.00 4.32
N GLY A 262 -0.24 -13.62 5.32
CA GLY A 262 -0.58 -13.84 6.72
C GLY A 262 -1.48 -12.77 7.34
N ASN A 263 -1.67 -11.62 6.69
CA ASN A 263 -2.45 -10.49 7.21
C ASN A 263 -1.99 -10.02 8.62
N LYS A 264 -0.71 -10.20 8.95
CA LYS A 264 -0.10 -9.74 10.20
C LYS A 264 0.86 -8.60 9.89
N VAL A 265 0.41 -7.37 10.15
CA VAL A 265 1.15 -6.16 9.77
C VAL A 265 1.55 -5.41 11.02
N TYR A 266 2.83 -5.12 11.10
CA TYR A 266 3.48 -4.25 12.06
C TYR A 266 3.92 -2.98 11.32
N TYR A 267 3.81 -1.82 11.97
CA TYR A 267 4.23 -0.56 11.34
C TYR A 267 4.83 0.38 12.36
N MET A 268 5.78 1.22 11.95
CA MET A 268 6.29 2.29 12.80
C MET A 268 5.13 3.22 13.17
N ASP A 269 4.88 3.46 14.45
CA ASP A 269 3.76 4.29 14.88
C ASP A 269 3.98 5.74 14.44
N ILE A 270 3.20 6.22 13.47
CA ILE A 270 3.36 7.56 12.89
C ILE A 270 3.23 8.66 13.96
N ARG A 271 2.49 8.40 15.05
CA ARG A 271 2.30 9.33 16.18
C ARG A 271 3.58 9.57 16.97
N GLU A 272 4.50 8.61 16.91
CA GLU A 272 5.80 8.62 17.57
C GLU A 272 6.90 9.06 16.59
N THR A 273 6.50 9.72 15.50
CA THR A 273 7.42 10.21 14.46
C THR A 273 7.25 11.69 14.21
N ASN A 274 8.19 12.21 13.44
CA ASN A 274 8.22 13.58 12.97
C ASN A 274 7.53 13.77 11.61
N ASP A 275 6.69 12.83 11.17
CA ASP A 275 6.03 12.88 9.86
C ASP A 275 5.26 14.19 9.65
N ARG A 276 5.58 14.88 8.56
CA ARG A 276 4.99 16.18 8.23
C ARG A 276 3.48 16.09 8.04
N VAL A 277 2.95 15.09 7.35
CA VAL A 277 1.52 15.01 7.00
C VAL A 277 0.68 14.75 8.24
N TYR A 278 1.14 13.86 9.11
CA TYR A 278 0.53 13.66 10.41
C TYR A 278 0.54 14.94 11.25
N ARG A 279 1.69 15.62 11.37
CA ARG A 279 1.80 16.85 12.19
C ARG A 279 0.94 18.02 11.71
N HIS A 280 0.64 18.09 10.42
CA HIS A 280 -0.31 19.09 9.87
C HIS A 280 -1.78 18.66 9.97
N GLY A 281 -2.08 17.55 10.65
CA GLY A 281 -3.42 17.01 10.77
C GLY A 281 -3.99 16.54 9.42
N GLN A 282 -3.15 16.20 8.45
CA GLN A 282 -3.57 15.70 7.14
C GLN A 282 -3.54 14.16 7.07
N LEU A 283 -3.40 13.48 8.20
CA LEU A 283 -3.51 12.03 8.29
C LEU A 283 -4.05 11.67 9.67
N LEU A 284 -5.16 10.92 9.69
CA LEU A 284 -5.70 10.36 10.92
C LEU A 284 -5.35 8.86 10.98
N PRO A 285 -4.54 8.39 11.95
CA PRO A 285 -4.08 7.00 11.98
C PRO A 285 -5.21 5.96 11.92
N TYR A 286 -6.35 6.23 12.57
CA TYR A 286 -7.53 5.34 12.57
C TYR A 286 -8.25 5.24 11.22
N ASP A 287 -8.06 6.22 10.34
CA ASP A 287 -8.63 6.20 8.98
C ASP A 287 -7.64 5.60 7.97
N TYR A 288 -6.34 5.68 8.25
CA TYR A 288 -5.28 5.23 7.35
C TYR A 288 -4.86 3.77 7.59
N PHE A 289 -4.55 3.39 8.83
CA PHE A 289 -4.13 2.02 9.17
C PHE A 289 -5.32 1.15 9.55
N LEU A 290 -5.25 -0.14 9.21
CA LEU A 290 -6.32 -1.07 9.57
C LEU A 290 -6.33 -1.33 11.09
N PRO A 291 -7.51 -1.45 11.72
CA PRO A 291 -7.62 -1.57 13.18
C PRO A 291 -6.87 -2.76 13.78
N HIS A 292 -6.72 -3.87 13.05
CA HIS A 292 -6.02 -5.05 13.53
C HIS A 292 -4.49 -4.98 13.36
N TRP A 293 -3.96 -4.00 12.63
CA TRP A 293 -2.51 -3.82 12.48
C TRP A 293 -1.86 -3.32 13.76
N THR A 294 -0.59 -3.64 13.97
CA THR A 294 0.13 -3.40 15.23
C THR A 294 1.13 -2.25 15.09
N PRO A 295 0.88 -1.08 15.70
CA PRO A 295 1.86 0.00 15.73
C PRO A 295 3.04 -0.37 16.63
N LEU A 296 4.25 -0.02 16.21
CA LEU A 296 5.51 -0.25 16.91
C LEU A 296 6.21 1.08 17.20
N LYS A 297 6.81 1.20 18.38
CA LYS A 297 7.60 2.37 18.76
C LYS A 297 8.85 1.99 19.54
N TYR A 298 9.75 2.95 19.71
CA TYR A 298 10.82 2.80 20.68
C TYR A 298 10.28 2.79 22.11
N ALA A 299 10.88 1.95 22.95
CA ALA A 299 10.75 2.06 24.39
C ALA A 299 11.52 3.28 24.91
N SER A 300 11.42 3.56 26.21
CA SER A 300 12.08 4.70 26.87
C SER A 300 13.62 4.69 26.74
N ASP A 301 14.22 3.55 26.42
CA ASP A 301 15.66 3.41 26.18
C ASP A 301 16.10 3.88 24.77
N ASN A 302 15.16 4.29 23.90
CA ASN A 302 15.39 4.65 22.50
C ASN A 302 16.15 3.57 21.72
N ALA A 303 15.99 2.30 22.10
CA ALA A 303 16.72 1.18 21.52
C ALA A 303 15.82 -0.02 21.27
N THR A 304 15.05 -0.40 22.28
CA THR A 304 14.15 -1.53 22.22
C THR A 304 12.88 -1.12 21.49
N VAL A 305 12.35 -2.01 20.64
CA VAL A 305 11.05 -1.82 19.99
C VAL A 305 9.97 -2.56 20.76
N ILE A 306 8.85 -1.88 21.00
CA ILE A 306 7.66 -2.39 21.68
C ILE A 306 6.39 -2.03 20.89
N GLU A 307 5.27 -2.68 21.20
CA GLU A 307 3.96 -2.28 20.68
C GLU A 307 3.55 -0.92 21.26
N SER A 308 3.03 -0.04 20.40
CA SER A 308 2.39 1.19 20.83
C SER A 308 0.94 0.95 21.23
N ARG A 309 0.40 1.78 22.12
CA ARG A 309 -1.02 1.72 22.49
C ARG A 309 -1.86 2.20 21.31
N LYS A 310 -2.89 1.46 20.92
CA LYS A 310 -3.80 1.87 19.84
C LYS A 310 -4.63 3.06 20.26
#